data_AF-A0AAW6MCD1-F1
#
_entry.id   AF-A0AAW6MCD1-F1
#
_cell.length_a   1.000
_cell.length_b   1.000
_cell.length_c   1.000
_cell.angle_alpha   90.00
_cell.angle_beta   90.00
_cell.angle_gamma   90.00
#
_symmetry.space_group_name_H-M   'P 1'
#
loop_
_entity.id
_entity.type
_entity.pdbx_description
1 polymer ?
#
loop_
_entity_poly.entity_id
_entity_poly.type
_entity_poly.pdbx_seq_one_letter_code
_entity_poly.pdbx_strand_id
1 'polypeptide(L)'
;MKIRLADEENIQSQEDAELIDLGFGYIRRREHTGISNIISGEELRKSGYHNVIEALQGRVPGLSITGQGTQDKTMNINIRGNRSFTASSTPVYVIDNVIVSSFDGLNLNDVDYVEVMKDASIYGSNGANGAIIVHIEAVI
;
A
#
# COMPACT_ATOMS: atom_id res chain seq x y z
N MET A 1 27.15 -10.84 19.22
CA MET A 1 26.01 -11.32 20.03
C MET A 1 25.11 -12.12 19.11
N LYS A 2 25.02 -13.44 19.30
CA LYS A 2 24.20 -14.35 18.50
C LYS A 2 22.81 -14.38 19.11
N ILE A 3 21.80 -13.90 18.40
CA ILE A 3 20.41 -14.03 18.84
C ILE A 3 19.93 -15.40 18.37
N ARG A 4 19.77 -16.32 19.33
CA ARG A 4 19.20 -17.64 19.12
C ARG A 4 17.69 -17.53 19.19
N LEU A 5 17.02 -18.30 18.33
CA LEU A 5 15.58 -18.51 18.34
C LEU A 5 15.16 -18.98 19.73
N ALA A 6 14.17 -18.29 20.31
CA ALA A 6 13.51 -18.70 21.55
C ALA A 6 12.02 -18.87 21.22
N ASP A 7 11.66 -20.14 21.10
CA ASP A 7 10.50 -20.82 21.68
C ASP A 7 9.12 -20.14 21.66
N GLU A 8 8.18 -20.89 21.06
CA GLU A 8 6.76 -20.64 20.80
C GLU A 8 5.85 -20.53 22.05
N GLU A 9 6.36 -20.14 23.22
CA GLU A 9 5.58 -20.12 24.47
C GLU A 9 5.73 -18.79 25.24
N ASN A 10 5.21 -17.69 24.67
CA ASN A 10 4.76 -16.56 25.50
C ASN A 10 3.89 -15.55 24.74
N ILE A 11 2.67 -15.97 24.37
CA ILE A 11 1.64 -15.03 23.90
C ILE A 11 0.66 -14.79 25.05
N GLN A 12 1.10 -14.08 26.09
CA GLN A 12 0.14 -13.43 26.96
C GLN A 12 0.70 -12.13 27.56
N SER A 13 0.05 -11.04 27.15
CA SER A 13 -0.04 -9.76 27.86
C SER A 13 1.03 -8.71 27.54
N GLN A 14 0.77 -7.88 26.53
CA GLN A 14 0.53 -6.44 26.74
C GLN A 14 0.24 -5.72 25.40
N GLU A 15 -1.01 -5.27 25.27
CA GLU A 15 -1.51 -4.24 24.35
C GLU A 15 -1.48 -4.58 22.85
N ASP A 16 -2.58 -5.15 22.35
CA ASP A 16 -3.20 -4.99 21.02
C ASP A 16 -2.32 -4.49 19.85
N ALA A 17 -1.12 -5.05 19.68
CA ALA A 17 -0.45 -5.04 18.39
C ALA A 17 -1.11 -6.16 17.59
N GLU A 18 -2.26 -5.87 17.00
CA GLU A 18 -2.96 -6.81 16.13
C GLU A 18 -2.05 -7.08 14.92
N LEU A 19 -1.27 -8.14 15.01
CA LEU A 19 -0.32 -8.56 13.99
C LEU A 19 -1.13 -8.90 12.73
N ILE A 20 -0.86 -8.21 11.63
CA ILE A 20 -1.43 -8.60 10.33
C ILE A 20 -0.49 -9.66 9.78
N ASP A 21 -1.02 -10.87 9.61
CA ASP A 21 -0.34 -11.98 8.96
C ASP A 21 -0.40 -11.79 7.45
N LEU A 22 0.76 -11.65 6.82
CA LEU A 22 0.90 -11.50 5.37
C LEU A 22 1.27 -12.83 4.67
N GLY A 23 1.35 -13.94 5.42
CA GLY A 23 1.71 -15.27 4.90
C GLY A 23 3.22 -15.55 4.85
N PHE A 24 4.07 -14.54 5.09
CA PHE A 24 5.54 -14.67 5.17
C PHE A 24 6.15 -13.86 6.33
N GLY A 25 5.31 -13.21 7.15
CA GLY A 25 5.74 -12.38 8.26
C GLY A 25 4.57 -11.64 8.92
N TYR A 26 4.84 -11.03 10.07
CA TYR A 26 3.86 -10.26 10.84
C TYR A 26 4.24 -8.79 10.90
N ILE A 27 3.32 -7.89 10.58
CA ILE A 27 3.49 -6.45 10.77
C ILE A 27 2.67 -5.97 11.98
N ARG A 28 3.29 -5.14 12.83
CA ARG A 28 2.65 -4.59 14.03
C ARG A 28 1.69 -3.47 13.65
N ARG A 29 0.39 -3.65 13.88
CA ARG A 29 -0.64 -2.61 13.68
C ARG A 29 -0.42 -1.31 14.46
N ARG A 30 0.35 -1.33 15.55
CA ARG A 30 0.54 -0.17 16.43
C ARG A 30 1.22 1.04 15.75
N GLU A 31 2.02 0.83 14.71
CA GLU A 31 2.59 1.94 13.91
C GLU A 31 1.61 2.46 12.84
N HIS A 32 0.47 1.77 12.63
CA HIS A 32 -0.53 2.03 11.59
C HIS A 32 -1.90 2.45 12.11
N THR A 33 -1.93 3.52 12.89
CA THR A 33 -3.18 4.09 13.43
C THR A 33 -3.96 4.93 12.40
N GLY A 34 -3.43 5.12 11.19
CA GLY A 34 -3.98 6.04 10.18
C GLY A 34 -4.85 5.37 9.11
N ILE A 35 -5.95 4.71 9.48
CA ILE A 35 -6.96 4.15 8.54
C ILE A 35 -6.38 3.68 7.18
N SER A 36 -5.37 2.82 7.20
CA SER A 36 -4.74 2.28 5.99
C SER A 36 -5.26 0.87 5.69
N ASN A 37 -5.24 0.47 4.42
CA ASN A 37 -5.49 -0.91 4.01
C ASN A 37 -4.18 -1.48 3.47
N ILE A 38 -3.83 -2.69 3.89
CA ILE A 38 -2.60 -3.38 3.48
C ILE A 38 -3.00 -4.59 2.63
N ILE A 39 -2.30 -4.76 1.52
CA ILE A 39 -2.54 -5.81 0.54
C ILE A 39 -1.19 -6.46 0.28
N SER A 40 -1.10 -7.77 0.48
CA SER A 40 0.17 -8.49 0.29
C SER A 40 0.50 -8.60 -1.20
N GLY A 41 1.80 -8.71 -1.53
CA GLY A 41 2.27 -8.98 -2.88
C GLY A 41 1.67 -10.25 -3.47
N GLU A 42 1.40 -11.27 -2.64
CA GLU A 42 0.73 -12.49 -3.07
C GLU A 42 -0.70 -12.24 -3.55
N GLU A 43 -1.45 -11.41 -2.82
CA GLU A 43 -2.80 -11.02 -3.22
C GLU A 43 -2.80 -10.20 -4.51
N LEU A 44 -1.81 -9.31 -4.68
CA LEU A 44 -1.64 -8.54 -5.91
C LEU A 44 -1.33 -9.45 -7.10
N ARG A 45 -0.44 -10.42 -6.95
CA ARG A 45 -0.10 -11.39 -7.99
C ARG A 45 -1.28 -12.28 -8.39
N LYS A 46 -2.18 -12.61 -7.45
CA LYS A 46 -3.42 -13.35 -7.74
C LYS A 46 -4.44 -12.56 -8.57
N SER A 47 -4.26 -11.25 -8.75
CA SER A 47 -5.19 -10.41 -9.51
C SER A 47 -5.12 -10.61 -11.03
N GLY A 48 -4.00 -11.11 -11.55
CA GLY A 48 -3.76 -11.26 -13.00
C GLY A 48 -3.44 -9.95 -13.73
N TYR A 49 -3.33 -8.81 -13.02
CA TYR A 49 -2.89 -7.54 -13.57
C TYR A 49 -1.35 -7.44 -13.60
N HIS A 50 -0.84 -6.64 -14.53
CA HIS A 50 0.60 -6.33 -14.63
C HIS A 50 0.96 -4.98 -14.00
N ASN A 51 -0.03 -4.18 -13.60
CA ASN A 51 0.14 -2.89 -12.97
C ASN A 51 -0.33 -2.95 -11.51
N VAL A 52 0.46 -2.39 -10.60
CA VAL A 52 0.15 -2.37 -9.15
C VAL A 52 -1.17 -1.63 -8.88
N ILE A 53 -1.45 -0.52 -9.55
CA ILE A 53 -2.70 0.23 -9.39
C ILE A 53 -3.90 -0.63 -9.77
N GLU A 54 -3.85 -1.29 -10.92
CA GLU A 54 -4.96 -2.13 -11.38
C GLU A 54 -5.16 -3.34 -10.46
N ALA A 55 -4.07 -3.91 -9.93
CA ALA A 55 -4.12 -5.02 -8.97
C ALA A 55 -4.81 -4.66 -7.65
N LEU A 56 -4.84 -3.38 -7.27
CA LEU A 56 -5.56 -2.88 -6.09
C LEU A 56 -7.06 -2.70 -6.33
N GLN A 57 -7.51 -2.70 -7.60
CA GLN A 57 -8.90 -2.48 -7.93
C GLN A 57 -9.80 -3.56 -7.30
N GLY A 58 -10.80 -3.13 -6.55
CA GLY A 58 -11.73 -4.03 -5.85
C GLY A 58 -11.18 -4.68 -4.57
N ARG A 59 -9.88 -4.50 -4.26
CA ARG A 59 -9.28 -4.98 -2.99
C ARG A 59 -9.26 -3.90 -1.92
N VAL A 60 -9.16 -2.64 -2.33
CA VAL A 60 -9.13 -1.50 -1.42
C VAL A 60 -10.52 -0.85 -1.36
N PRO A 61 -11.21 -0.83 -0.21
CA PRO A 61 -12.50 -0.18 -0.08
C PRO A 61 -12.36 1.34 -0.27
N GLY A 62 -13.16 1.89 -1.20
CA GLY A 62 -13.16 3.31 -1.53
C GLY A 62 -12.09 3.75 -2.51
N LEU A 63 -11.28 2.83 -3.04
CA LEU A 63 -10.40 3.11 -4.18
C LEU A 63 -11.22 3.07 -5.47
N SER A 64 -11.18 4.16 -6.23
CA SER A 64 -11.78 4.25 -7.56
C SER A 64 -10.69 4.58 -8.56
N ILE A 65 -10.58 3.72 -9.58
CA ILE A 65 -9.63 3.86 -10.68
C ILE A 65 -10.46 4.04 -11.94
N THR A 66 -10.24 5.17 -12.63
CA THR A 66 -10.96 5.53 -13.84
C THR A 66 -9.95 5.84 -14.93
N GLY A 67 -9.99 5.08 -16.02
CA GLY A 67 -9.00 5.16 -17.09
C GLY A 67 -8.52 3.77 -17.49
N GLN A 68 -7.67 3.69 -18.50
CA GLN A 68 -7.14 2.44 -19.02
C GLN A 68 -5.63 2.46 -18.78
N GLY A 69 -5.06 1.43 -18.13
CA GLY A 69 -3.65 1.35 -17.74
C GLY A 69 -2.66 1.12 -18.89
N THR A 70 -2.93 1.67 -20.07
CA THR A 70 -1.98 1.68 -21.18
C THR A 70 -0.96 2.80 -20.97
N GLN A 71 0.32 2.54 -21.28
CA GLN A 71 1.49 3.44 -21.09
C GLN A 71 1.27 4.93 -21.46
N ASP A 72 0.35 5.22 -22.38
CA ASP A 72 0.06 6.57 -22.89
C ASP A 72 -1.23 7.21 -22.35
N LYS A 73 -1.95 6.57 -21.42
CA LYS A 73 -3.21 7.08 -20.86
C LYS A 73 -3.09 7.31 -19.36
N THR A 74 -3.43 8.52 -18.92
CA THR A 74 -3.49 8.87 -17.50
C THR A 74 -4.62 8.13 -16.80
N MET A 75 -4.28 7.29 -15.82
CA MET A 75 -5.25 6.72 -14.88
C MET A 75 -5.63 7.77 -13.83
N ASN A 76 -6.92 8.02 -13.66
CA ASN A 76 -7.42 8.85 -12.57
C ASN A 76 -7.70 7.96 -11.37
N ILE A 77 -6.90 8.09 -10.32
CA ILE A 77 -7.02 7.32 -9.09
C ILE A 77 -7.55 8.24 -7.99
N ASN A 78 -8.56 7.77 -7.26
CA ASN A 78 -9.20 8.50 -6.17
C ASN A 78 -9.40 7.57 -4.96
N ILE A 79 -9.03 8.06 -3.77
CA ILE A 79 -9.24 7.34 -2.51
C ILE A 79 -10.38 8.04 -1.75
N ARG A 80 -11.48 7.33 -1.51
CA ARG A 80 -12.74 7.83 -0.93
C ARG A 80 -13.50 8.83 -1.82
N GLY A 81 -13.52 8.57 -3.12
CA GLY A 81 -14.28 9.36 -4.09
C GLY A 81 -13.65 10.73 -4.37
N ASN A 82 -14.30 11.50 -5.24
CA ASN A 82 -13.78 12.80 -5.62
C ASN A 82 -14.09 13.83 -4.53
N ARG A 83 -13.06 14.33 -3.84
CA ARG A 83 -13.17 15.35 -2.78
C ARG A 83 -13.20 16.78 -3.32
N SER A 84 -13.07 16.96 -4.63
CA SER A 84 -13.00 18.29 -5.21
C SER A 84 -13.84 18.45 -6.47
N PHE A 85 -14.50 19.61 -6.55
CA PHE A 85 -15.29 20.00 -7.71
C PHE A 85 -14.42 20.66 -8.80
N THR A 86 -13.20 21.12 -8.44
CA THR A 86 -12.30 21.90 -9.32
C THR A 86 -10.81 21.60 -9.16
N ALA A 87 -10.38 20.96 -8.06
CA ALA A 87 -8.97 20.65 -7.78
C ALA A 87 -8.65 19.18 -8.05
N SER A 88 -7.36 18.87 -8.27
CA SER A 88 -6.90 17.49 -8.42
C SER A 88 -7.04 16.72 -7.10
N SER A 89 -7.68 15.55 -7.17
CA SER A 89 -7.88 14.60 -6.07
C SER A 89 -6.93 13.41 -6.17
N THR A 90 -5.81 13.57 -6.89
CA THR A 90 -4.81 12.50 -7.10
C THR A 90 -4.07 12.23 -5.79
N PRO A 91 -3.96 10.96 -5.36
CA PRO A 91 -3.17 10.58 -4.19
C PRO A 91 -1.66 10.64 -4.48
N VAL A 92 -0.86 10.59 -3.42
CA VAL A 92 0.60 10.49 -3.54
C VAL A 92 1.01 9.05 -3.83
N TYR A 93 1.96 8.85 -4.75
CA TYR A 93 2.58 7.55 -5.00
C TYR A 93 3.96 7.51 -4.35
N VAL A 94 4.24 6.42 -3.63
CA VAL A 94 5.48 6.23 -2.89
C VAL A 94 6.01 4.82 -3.14
N ILE A 95 7.31 4.69 -3.42
CA ILE A 95 8.03 3.41 -3.45
C ILE A 95 9.11 3.51 -2.38
N ASP A 96 9.12 2.62 -1.39
CA ASP A 96 10.14 2.59 -0.32
C ASP A 96 10.46 3.98 0.25
N ASN A 97 9.41 4.73 0.62
CA ASN A 97 9.54 6.06 1.22
C ASN A 97 10.03 7.18 0.25
N VAL A 98 10.14 6.89 -1.04
CA VAL A 98 10.46 7.86 -2.11
C VAL A 98 9.19 8.19 -2.91
N ILE A 99 8.88 9.48 -3.02
CA ILE A 99 7.72 9.94 -3.80
C ILE A 99 8.03 9.80 -5.30
N VAL A 100 7.13 9.17 -6.03
CA VAL A 100 7.22 8.96 -7.49
C VAL A 100 6.01 9.56 -8.21
N SER A 101 6.14 9.81 -9.52
CA SER A 101 5.04 10.32 -10.35
C SER A 101 4.07 9.22 -10.79
N SER A 102 4.55 7.99 -10.92
CA SER A 102 3.77 6.80 -11.29
C SER A 102 4.49 5.53 -10.84
N PHE A 103 3.79 4.40 -10.86
CA PHE A 103 4.37 3.06 -10.66
C PHE A 103 4.75 2.39 -12.00
N ASP A 104 4.95 3.18 -13.06
CA ASP A 104 5.28 2.62 -14.36
C ASP A 104 6.68 1.97 -14.32
N GLY A 105 6.78 0.76 -14.85
CA GLY A 105 8.01 -0.04 -14.80
C GLY A 105 8.23 -0.81 -13.50
N LEU A 106 7.35 -0.68 -12.51
CA LEU A 106 7.38 -1.52 -11.31
C LEU A 106 6.80 -2.91 -11.60
N ASN A 107 7.57 -3.95 -11.29
CA ASN A 107 7.14 -5.33 -11.45
C ASN A 107 6.41 -5.81 -10.19
N LEU A 108 5.22 -6.41 -10.33
CA LEU A 108 4.47 -6.97 -9.19
C LEU A 108 5.21 -8.08 -8.45
N ASN A 109 6.18 -8.74 -9.08
CA ASN A 109 6.97 -9.78 -8.43
C ASN A 109 7.94 -9.22 -7.39
N ASP A 110 8.36 -7.96 -7.54
CA ASP A 110 9.28 -7.31 -6.61
C ASP A 110 8.52 -6.62 -5.46
N VAL A 111 7.19 -6.68 -5.47
CA VAL A 111 6.33 -6.06 -4.46
C VAL A 111 6.14 -7.00 -3.28
N ASP A 112 6.54 -6.53 -2.11
CA ASP A 112 6.36 -7.22 -0.83
C ASP A 112 4.92 -7.02 -0.32
N TYR A 113 4.53 -5.77 -0.13
CA TYR A 113 3.15 -5.38 0.15
C TYR A 113 2.88 -3.95 -0.32
N VAL A 114 1.59 -3.65 -0.47
CA VAL A 114 1.12 -2.32 -0.78
C VAL A 114 0.23 -1.84 0.34
N GLU A 115 0.49 -0.61 0.74
CA GLU A 115 -0.28 0.09 1.73
C GLU A 115 -1.02 1.25 1.06
N VAL A 116 -2.32 1.32 1.32
CA VAL A 116 -3.16 2.44 0.88
C VAL A 116 -3.65 3.23 2.08
N MET A 117 -3.12 4.43 2.24
CA MET A 117 -3.48 5.37 3.30
C MET A 117 -4.65 6.25 2.85
N LYS A 118 -5.65 6.40 3.72
CA LYS A 118 -6.79 7.32 3.50
C LYS A 118 -6.46 8.77 3.82
N ASP A 119 -5.41 8.99 4.60
CA ASP A 119 -4.81 10.28 4.91
C ASP A 119 -3.31 10.06 5.08
N ALA A 120 -2.53 10.79 4.29
CA ALA A 120 -1.09 10.69 4.27
C ALA A 120 -0.47 12.09 4.29
N SER A 121 -1.03 12.97 5.14
CA SER A 121 -0.62 14.39 5.29
C SER A 121 0.89 14.62 5.47
N ILE A 122 1.64 13.59 5.90
CA ILE A 122 3.10 13.59 5.98
C ILE A 122 3.79 13.79 4.62
N TYR A 123 3.13 13.45 3.50
CA TYR A 123 3.65 13.62 2.15
C TYR A 123 3.23 14.94 1.48
N GLY A 124 2.76 15.92 2.26
CA GLY A 124 2.42 17.27 1.79
C GLY A 124 0.96 17.44 1.39
N SER A 125 0.68 18.47 0.57
CA SER A 125 -0.70 18.89 0.23
C SER A 125 -1.53 17.80 -0.46
N ASN A 126 -0.90 17.01 -1.33
CA ASN A 126 -1.55 15.88 -2.00
C ASN A 126 -1.77 14.68 -1.06
N GLY A 127 -1.05 14.63 0.08
CA GLY A 127 -1.22 13.60 1.10
C GLY A 127 -2.61 13.60 1.74
N ALA A 128 -3.30 14.75 1.75
CA ALA A 128 -4.69 14.85 2.19
C ALA A 128 -5.70 14.08 1.30
N ASN A 129 -5.30 13.76 0.06
CA ASN A 129 -6.06 12.90 -0.86
C ASN A 129 -5.76 11.40 -0.62
N GLY A 130 -4.83 11.09 0.28
CA GLY A 130 -4.33 9.74 0.56
C GLY A 130 -3.00 9.45 -0.13
N ALA A 131 -2.45 8.27 0.16
CA ALA A 131 -1.24 7.77 -0.47
C ALA A 131 -1.37 6.28 -0.81
N ILE A 132 -0.69 5.88 -1.87
CA ILE A 132 -0.42 4.49 -2.19
C ILE A 132 1.08 4.31 -2.03
N ILE A 133 1.47 3.44 -1.11
CA ILE A 133 2.86 3.17 -0.75
C ILE A 133 3.14 1.73 -1.13
N VAL A 134 4.13 1.54 -1.98
CA VAL A 134 4.61 0.22 -2.36
C VAL A 134 5.90 -0.05 -1.62
N HIS A 135 5.92 -1.16 -0.90
CA HIS A 135 7.13 -1.70 -0.30
C HIS A 135 7.65 -2.79 -1.21
N ILE A 136 8.90 -2.65 -1.64
CA ILE A 136 9.55 -3.68 -2.46
C ILE A 136 10.37 -4.62 -1.59
N GLU A 137 10.47 -5.87 -2.03
CA GLU A 137 11.35 -6.82 -1.38
C GLU A 137 12.81 -6.40 -1.63
N ALA A 138 13.58 -6.23 -0.56
CA ALA A 138 14.99 -5.89 -0.68
C ALA A 138 15.75 -7.06 -1.32
N VAL A 139 16.17 -6.90 -2.57
CA VAL A 139 17.13 -7.82 -3.19
C VAL A 139 18.50 -7.54 -2.58
N ILE A 140 18.90 -8.38 -1.63
CA ILE A 140 20.21 -8.33 -0.94
C ILE A 140 21.32 -8.90 -1.81
#